data_AF-A0A949NTZ3-F1
#
_entry.id   AF-A0A949NTZ3-F1
#
_cell.length_a   1.000
_cell.length_b   1.000
_cell.length_c   1.000
_cell.angle_alpha   90.00
_cell.angle_beta   90.00
_cell.angle_gamma   90.00
#
_symmetry.space_group_name_H-M   'P 1'
#
loop_
_entity.id
_entity.type
_entity.pdbx_description
1 polymer ?
#
loop_
_entity_poly.entity_id
_entity_poly.type
_entity_poly.pdbx_seq_one_letter_code
_entity_poly.pdbx_strand_id
1 'polypeptide(L)'
;MKNMNTLLHFMRYFEPHCLEIDGTRVCYVSALEYPDKEEALEVLGGNGFFANGPTSVVLKYAGRENVDGDEQWRLSDKELPGTFPVWEAR
;
A
#
# COMPACT_ATOMS: atom_id res chain seq x y z
N MET A 1 -23.13 -7.04 3.31
CA MET A 1 -22.58 -8.19 2.58
C MET A 1 -21.52 -7.67 1.62
N LYS A 2 -20.24 -7.93 1.87
CA LYS A 2 -19.13 -7.48 1.00
C LYS A 2 -19.24 -8.24 -0.33
N ASN A 3 -19.26 -7.50 -1.43
CA ASN A 3 -19.53 -8.03 -2.77
C ASN A 3 -18.35 -8.96 -3.19
N MET A 4 -18.61 -10.27 -3.31
CA MET A 4 -17.58 -11.29 -3.57
C MET A 4 -16.83 -11.11 -4.91
N ASN A 5 -17.40 -10.37 -5.85
CA ASN A 5 -16.74 -10.05 -7.13
C ASN A 5 -15.68 -8.95 -7.00
N THR A 6 -15.74 -8.11 -5.97
CA THR A 6 -14.65 -7.17 -5.64
C THR A 6 -13.46 -7.95 -5.07
N LEU A 7 -13.70 -8.98 -4.25
CA LEU A 7 -12.62 -9.76 -3.62
C LEU A 7 -11.70 -10.49 -4.62
N LEU A 8 -12.26 -11.02 -5.71
CA LEU A 8 -11.52 -11.82 -6.69
C LEU A 8 -10.65 -11.00 -7.65
N HIS A 9 -10.99 -9.73 -7.91
CA HIS A 9 -10.11 -8.82 -8.68
C HIS A 9 -8.94 -8.28 -7.83
N PHE A 10 -9.07 -8.35 -6.50
CA PHE A 10 -8.09 -7.84 -5.54
C PHE A 10 -6.99 -8.87 -5.26
N MET A 11 -7.25 -10.17 -5.39
CA MET A 11 -6.29 -11.27 -5.13
C MET A 11 -4.98 -11.23 -5.94
N ARG A 12 -4.90 -10.44 -7.03
CA ARG A 12 -3.67 -10.25 -7.82
C ARG A 12 -2.69 -9.21 -7.25
N TYR A 13 -3.09 -8.45 -6.22
CA TYR A 13 -2.31 -7.35 -5.63
C TYR A 13 -1.97 -7.53 -4.14
N PHE A 14 -2.14 -8.73 -3.58
CA PHE A 14 -1.91 -9.01 -2.15
C PHE A 14 -0.45 -9.31 -1.78
N GLU A 15 0.48 -9.27 -2.73
CA GLU A 15 1.89 -9.21 -2.39
C GLU A 15 2.25 -7.76 -2.08
N PRO A 16 2.83 -7.47 -0.90
CA PRO A 16 3.36 -6.16 -0.59
C PRO A 16 4.18 -5.62 -1.76
N HIS A 17 3.73 -4.51 -2.32
CA HIS A 17 4.36 -3.95 -3.49
C HIS A 17 5.56 -3.13 -3.04
N CYS A 18 6.77 -3.54 -3.44
CA CYS A 18 8.00 -2.84 -3.08
C CYS A 18 8.61 -2.16 -4.30
N LEU A 19 9.09 -0.94 -4.11
CA LEU A 19 9.83 -0.16 -5.09
C LEU A 19 11.05 0.49 -4.45
N GLU A 20 12.02 0.85 -5.28
CA GLU A 20 13.16 1.68 -4.85
C GLU A 20 12.90 3.14 -5.24
N ILE A 21 12.88 4.02 -4.25
CA ILE A 21 12.76 5.47 -4.41
C ILE A 21 14.03 6.08 -3.82
N ASP A 22 14.83 6.76 -4.64
CA ASP A 22 16.06 7.45 -4.21
C ASP A 22 17.01 6.55 -3.38
N GLY A 23 17.16 5.29 -3.79
CA GLY A 23 18.00 4.29 -3.09
C GLY A 23 17.39 3.73 -1.80
N THR A 24 16.15 4.11 -1.47
CA THR A 24 15.40 3.58 -0.33
C THR A 24 14.33 2.61 -0.81
N ARG A 25 14.30 1.41 -0.22
CA ARG A 25 13.24 0.44 -0.47
C ARG A 25 12.00 0.85 0.30
N VAL A 26 10.88 0.97 -0.40
CA VAL A 26 9.58 1.33 0.18
C VAL A 26 8.57 0.27 -0.24
N CYS A 27 7.78 -0.24 0.71
CA CYS A 27 6.80 -1.29 0.45
C CYS A 27 5.40 -0.86 0.90
N TYR A 28 4.37 -1.33 0.21
CA TYR A 28 2.98 -0.91 0.41
C TYR A 28 2.04 -2.09 0.61
N VAL A 29 1.07 -1.95 1.53
CA VAL A 29 -0.06 -2.88 1.72
C VAL A 29 -1.38 -2.13 1.92
N SER A 30 -2.50 -2.77 1.57
CA SER A 30 -3.84 -2.18 1.76
C SER A 30 -4.20 -2.01 3.23
N ALA A 31 -4.58 -0.80 3.66
CA ALA A 31 -5.06 -0.56 5.02
C ALA A 31 -6.54 -0.95 5.21
N LEU A 32 -7.27 -1.26 4.13
CA LEU A 32 -8.63 -1.80 4.21
C LEU A 32 -8.65 -3.28 4.66
N GLU A 33 -7.56 -3.99 4.40
CA GLU A 33 -7.40 -5.41 4.74
C GLU A 33 -6.68 -5.58 6.09
N TYR A 34 -5.80 -4.63 6.43
CA TYR A 34 -5.06 -4.60 7.69
C TYR A 34 -5.53 -3.38 8.52
N PRO A 35 -6.49 -3.58 9.44
CA PRO A 35 -7.14 -2.50 10.16
C PRO A 35 -6.21 -1.64 11.03
N ASP A 36 -5.04 -2.13 11.45
CA ASP A 36 -4.11 -1.34 12.26
C ASP A 36 -2.64 -1.39 11.83
N LYS A 37 -1.85 -0.54 12.48
CA LYS A 37 -0.42 -0.33 12.24
C LYS A 37 0.40 -1.57 12.60
N GLU A 38 0.01 -2.31 13.64
CA GLU A 38 0.78 -3.42 14.18
C GLU A 38 0.67 -4.64 13.26
N GLU A 39 -0.55 -4.94 12.79
CA GLU A 39 -0.78 -6.00 11.80
C GLU A 39 -0.04 -5.70 10.49
N ALA A 40 -0.03 -4.45 10.03
CA ALA A 40 0.72 -4.05 8.84
C ALA A 40 2.24 -4.21 9.03
N LEU A 41 2.77 -3.88 10.21
CA LEU A 41 4.19 -4.10 10.54
C LEU A 41 4.54 -5.59 10.56
N GLU A 42 3.68 -6.43 11.13
CA GLU A 42 3.90 -7.88 11.19
C GLU A 42 3.96 -8.48 9.78
N VAL A 43 3.02 -8.10 8.90
CA VAL A 43 2.99 -8.55 7.50
C VAL A 43 4.26 -8.15 6.76
N LEU A 44 4.70 -6.90 6.92
CA LEU A 44 5.89 -6.39 6.23
C LEU A 44 7.21 -6.92 6.83
N GLY A 45 7.24 -7.20 8.13
CA GLY A 45 8.38 -7.78 8.82
C GLY A 45 8.53 -9.30 8.62
N GLY A 46 7.43 -10.04 8.58
CA GLY A 46 7.44 -11.51 8.53
C GLY A 46 7.77 -12.12 7.16
N ASN A 47 7.68 -11.34 6.09
CA ASN A 47 7.78 -11.85 4.71
C ASN A 47 9.11 -11.52 4.01
N GLY A 48 10.12 -11.03 4.74
CA GLY A 48 11.45 -10.79 4.18
C GLY A 48 11.53 -9.65 3.15
N PHE A 49 10.54 -8.75 3.13
CA PHE A 49 10.56 -7.56 2.26
C PHE A 49 11.67 -6.56 2.63
N PHE A 50 12.13 -6.62 3.87
CA PHE A 50 13.20 -5.81 4.43
C PHE A 50 14.20 -6.72 5.13
N ALA A 51 15.50 -6.46 4.95
CA ALA A 51 16.56 -7.28 5.54
C ALA A 51 16.51 -7.34 7.08
N ASN A 52 16.01 -6.28 7.73
CA ASN A 52 15.87 -6.16 9.17
C ASN A 52 14.44 -5.80 9.61
N GLY A 53 13.44 -6.04 8.75
CA GLY A 53 12.08 -5.53 8.91
C GLY A 53 11.96 -4.01 8.66
N PRO A 54 10.74 -3.50 8.47
CA PRO A 54 10.51 -2.05 8.37
C PRO A 54 10.68 -1.39 9.73
N THR A 55 11.21 -0.17 9.75
CA THR A 55 11.37 0.63 10.97
C THR A 55 10.07 1.31 11.38
N SER A 56 9.20 1.58 10.41
CA SER A 56 7.90 2.19 10.62
C SER A 56 6.96 1.91 9.46
N VAL A 57 5.67 2.04 9.72
CA VAL A 57 4.64 2.20 8.68
C VAL A 57 3.84 3.48 8.90
N VAL A 58 3.45 4.12 7.80
CA VAL A 58 2.70 5.37 7.79
C VAL A 58 1.46 5.19 6.90
N LEU A 59 0.31 5.69 7.36
CA LEU A 59 -0.91 5.69 6.56
C LEU A 59 -0.76 6.70 5.41
N LYS A 60 -0.99 6.24 4.19
CA LYS A 60 -1.05 7.04 2.98
C LYS A 60 -2.34 6.73 2.24
N TYR A 61 -2.65 7.52 1.24
CA TYR A 61 -3.80 7.32 0.37
C TYR A 61 -3.32 7.19 -1.07
N ALA A 62 -3.60 6.04 -1.67
CA ALA A 62 -3.28 5.74 -3.06
C ALA A 62 -4.45 6.12 -3.96
N GLY A 63 -4.17 6.81 -5.06
CA GLY A 63 -5.16 7.18 -6.06
C GLY A 63 -4.57 7.25 -7.45
N ARG A 64 -5.44 7.21 -8.46
CA ARG A 64 -5.04 7.52 -9.84
C ARG A 64 -5.16 9.01 -10.08
N GLU A 65 -4.14 9.57 -10.70
CA GLU A 65 -4.14 10.93 -11.20
C GLU A 65 -3.78 10.90 -12.69
N ASN A 66 -4.39 11.77 -13.48
CA ASN A 66 -4.01 11.95 -14.87
C ASN A 66 -2.88 12.98 -14.92
N VAL A 67 -1.69 12.55 -15.31
CA VAL A 67 -0.51 13.39 -15.47
C VAL A 67 -0.12 13.34 -16.94
N ASP A 68 -0.22 14.48 -17.62
CA ASP A 68 0.11 14.63 -19.04
C ASP A 68 -0.63 13.67 -20.00
N GLY A 69 -1.85 13.27 -19.65
CA GLY A 69 -2.69 12.35 -20.44
C GLY A 69 -2.61 10.90 -19.99
N ASP A 70 -1.63 10.55 -19.14
CA ASP A 70 -1.42 9.20 -18.66
C ASP A 70 -1.95 9.01 -17.23
N GLU A 71 -2.65 7.91 -16.98
CA GLU A 71 -3.05 7.53 -15.62
C GLU A 71 -1.84 7.01 -14.83
N GLN A 72 -1.50 7.72 -13.76
CA GLN A 72 -0.41 7.34 -12.85
C GLN A 72 -0.93 7.13 -11.43
N TRP A 73 -0.36 6.16 -10.73
CA TRP A 73 -0.62 5.98 -9.30
C TRP A 73 0.18 7.00 -8.49
N ARG A 74 -0.52 7.72 -7.60
CA ARG A 74 0.05 8.69 -6.68
C ARG A 74 -0.30 8.33 -5.24
N LEU A 75 0.64 8.66 -4.35
CA LEU A 75 0.44 8.58 -2.91
C LEU A 75 0.32 9.98 -2.32
N SER A 76 -0.58 10.12 -1.35
CA SER A 76 -0.88 11.37 -0.67
C SER A 76 -0.99 11.15 0.83
N ASP A 77 -0.62 12.17 1.61
CA ASP A 77 -0.90 12.23 3.05
C ASP A 77 -2.37 12.56 3.37
N LYS A 78 -3.11 13.05 2.37
CA LYS A 78 -4.52 13.42 2.49
C LYS A 78 -5.39 12.46 1.70
N GLU A 79 -6.50 12.06 2.33
CA GLU A 79 -7.60 11.40 1.65
C GLU A 79 -8.25 12.35 0.65
N LEU A 80 -8.26 11.95 -0.62
CA LEU A 80 -8.91 12.68 -1.71
C LEU A 80 -9.99 11.79 -2.35
N PRO A 81 -10.98 12.37 -3.06
CA PRO A 81 -11.97 11.58 -3.79
C PRO A 81 -11.32 10.56 -4.73
N GLY A 82 -11.76 9.30 -4.66
CA GLY A 82 -11.22 8.22 -5.49
C GLY A 82 -9.91 7.60 -4.99
N THR A 83 -9.43 7.99 -3.81
CA THR A 83 -8.27 7.37 -3.16
C THR A 83 -8.69 6.25 -2.20
N PHE A 84 -7.78 5.34 -1.88
CA PHE A 84 -7.95 4.31 -0.86
C PHE A 84 -6.74 4.25 0.07
N PRO A 85 -6.92 3.87 1.35
CA PRO A 85 -5.86 3.91 2.33
C PRO A 85 -4.88 2.73 2.16
N VAL A 86 -3.60 3.01 2.34
CA VAL A 86 -2.49 2.04 2.27
C VAL A 86 -1.48 2.32 3.39
N TRP A 87 -0.84 1.28 3.91
CA TRP A 87 0.31 1.40 4.80
C TRP A 87 1.59 1.41 3.97
N GLU A 88 2.37 2.48 4.09
CA GLU A 88 3.72 2.61 3.53
C GLU A 88 4.76 2.21 4.58
N ALA A 89 5.55 1.17 4.31
CA ALA A 89 6.69 0.74 5.10
C ALA A 89 8.00 1.32 4.57
N ARG A 90 8.87 1.72 5.50
CA ARG A 90 10.24 2.18 5.27
C ARG A 90 11.24 1.45 6.16
#